data_AF-A0A061P0J5-F1
#
_entry.id   AF-A0A061P0J5-F1
#
_cell.length_a   1.000
_cell.length_b   1.000
_cell.length_c   1.000
_cell.angle_alpha   90.00
_cell.angle_beta   90.00
_cell.angle_gamma   90.00
#
_symmetry.space_group_name_H-M   'P 1'
#
loop_
_entity.id
_entity.type
_entity.pdbx_description
1 polymer ?
#
loop_
_entity_poly.entity_id
_entity_poly.type
_entity_poly.pdbx_seq_one_letter_code
_entity_poly.pdbx_strand_id
1 'polypeptide(L)' 'MIVRLIKYKQLNIIEKHSLDHDKRGYAIRLTKTGKELLNQLHSTLEQKLNHSLTEEDLAHVLSLSKP' A
#
# COMPACT_ATOMS: atom_id res chain seq x y z
N MET A 1 -12.46 -11.89 -1.49
CA MET A 1 -11.28 -11.28 -0.83
C MET A 1 -11.34 -9.75 -0.75
N ILE A 2 -11.70 -9.03 -1.82
CA ILE A 2 -11.81 -7.54 -1.86
C ILE A 2 -12.75 -6.95 -0.79
N VAL A 3 -13.85 -7.63 -0.45
CA VAL A 3 -14.83 -7.13 0.53
C VAL A 3 -14.23 -6.94 1.93
N ARG A 4 -13.24 -7.77 2.31
CA ARG A 4 -12.53 -7.64 3.61
C ARG A 4 -11.66 -6.38 3.70
N LEU A 5 -11.19 -5.86 2.56
CA LEU A 5 -10.42 -4.63 2.53
C LEU A 5 -11.30 -3.39 2.54
N ILE A 6 -12.60 -3.49 2.21
CA ILE A 6 -13.53 -2.34 2.30
C ILE A 6 -13.57 -1.80 3.74
N LYS A 7 -13.48 -2.69 4.73
CA LYS A 7 -13.38 -2.33 6.15
C LYS A 7 -12.21 -3.06 6.79
N TYR A 8 -11.04 -2.42 6.82
CA TYR A 8 -9.88 -2.94 7.54
C TYR A 8 -9.80 -2.26 8.91
N LYS A 9 -9.83 -3.04 10.01
CA LYS A 9 -9.84 -2.51 11.39
C LYS A 9 -10.87 -1.37 11.61
N GLN A 10 -12.08 -1.56 11.09
CA GLN A 10 -13.18 -0.57 11.11
C GLN A 10 -12.95 0.71 10.27
N LEU A 11 -11.82 0.83 9.57
CA LEU A 11 -11.55 1.95 8.66
C LEU A 11 -11.95 1.59 7.22
N ASN A 12 -12.62 2.52 6.54
CA ASN A 12 -12.92 2.40 5.12
C ASN A 12 -11.68 2.78 4.30
N ILE A 13 -10.84 1.80 3.94
CA ILE A 13 -9.57 2.05 3.23
C ILE A 13 -9.70 1.99 1.70
N ILE A 14 -10.76 1.35 1.19
CA ILE A 14 -11.07 1.32 -0.24
C ILE A 14 -12.54 1.67 -0.48
N GLU A 15 -12.80 2.25 -1.63
CA GLU A 15 -14.13 2.56 -2.15
C GLU A 15 -14.33 1.90 -3.51
N LYS A 16 -15.60 1.61 -3.83
CA LYS A 16 -16.01 1.01 -5.09
C LYS A 16 -16.80 2.02 -5.88
N HIS A 17 -16.46 2.19 -7.15
CA HIS A 17 -17.18 3.00 -8.11
C HIS A 17 -17.61 2.13 -9.27
N SER A 18 -18.87 2.22 -9.68
CA SER A 18 -19.35 1.54 -10.88
C SER A 18 -18.64 2.11 -12.12
N LEU A 19 -18.35 1.25 -13.10
CA LEU A 19 -17.79 1.71 -14.37
C LEU A 19 -18.88 2.30 -15.26
N ASP A 20 -18.62 3.48 -15.86
CA ASP A 20 -19.60 4.16 -16.71
C ASP A 20 -20.01 3.35 -17.95
N HIS A 21 -19.12 2.49 -18.43
CA HIS A 21 -19.29 1.68 -19.64
C HIS A 21 -19.70 0.21 -19.37
N ASP A 22 -19.63 -0.26 -18.12
CA ASP A 22 -20.06 -1.61 -17.75
C ASP A 22 -20.68 -1.61 -16.35
N LYS A 23 -22.01 -1.72 -16.31
CA LYS A 23 -22.78 -1.74 -15.06
C LYS A 23 -22.50 -2.96 -14.18
N ARG A 24 -21.79 -3.98 -14.69
CA ARG A 24 -21.35 -5.16 -13.94
C ARG A 24 -19.94 -5.01 -13.39
N GLY A 25 -19.17 -4.06 -13.90
CA GLY A 25 -17.80 -3.78 -13.50
C GLY A 25 -17.71 -2.71 -12.41
N TYR A 26 -16.71 -2.84 -11.54
CA TYR A 26 -16.40 -1.87 -10.50
C TYR A 26 -14.92 -1.51 -10.53
N ALA A 27 -14.62 -0.22 -10.46
CA ALA A 27 -13.29 0.27 -10.11
C ALA A 27 -13.14 0.32 -8.58
N ILE A 28 -12.00 -0.14 -8.08
CA ILE A 28 -11.65 -0.06 -6.66
C ILE A 28 -10.57 1.00 -6.53
N ARG A 29 -10.78 1.97 -5.63
CA ARG A 29 -9.83 3.05 -5.35
C ARG A 29 -9.55 3.14 -3.86
N LEU A 30 -8.37 3.62 -3.51
CA LEU A 30 -8.06 3.98 -2.13
C LEU A 30 -8.86 5.22 -1.74
N THR A 31 -9.49 5.18 -0.57
CA THR A 31 -10.05 6.37 0.06
C THR A 31 -8.92 7.29 0.54
N LYS A 32 -9.25 8.50 0.98
CA LYS A 32 -8.27 9.39 1.62
C LYS A 32 -7.56 8.70 2.81
N THR A 33 -8.33 8.08 3.70
CA THR A 33 -7.81 7.30 4.82
C THR A 33 -6.94 6.12 4.37
N GLY A 34 -7.32 5.44 3.28
CA GLY A 34 -6.52 4.36 2.70
C GLY A 34 -5.16 4.84 2.19
N LYS A 35 -5.11 6.02 1.55
CA LYS A 35 -3.86 6.65 1.10
C LYS A 35 -2.98 7.07 2.27
N GLU A 36 -3.56 7.69 3.30
CA GLU A 36 -2.83 8.09 4.51
C GLU A 36 -2.22 6.88 5.21
N LEU A 37 -2.98 5.78 5.36
CA LEU A 37 -2.48 4.54 5.93
C LEU A 37 -1.33 3.94 5.10
N LEU A 38 -1.45 3.96 3.77
CA LEU A 38 -0.40 3.47 2.88
C LEU A 38 0.90 4.28 3.07
N ASN A 39 0.80 5.60 3.12
CA ASN A 39 1.95 6.48 3.35
C ASN A 39 2.59 6.21 4.72
N GLN A 40 1.79 6.06 5.78
CA GLN A 40 2.30 5.72 7.11
C GLN A 40 3.02 4.38 7.13
N LEU A 41 2.48 3.36 6.46
CA LEU A 41 3.13 2.06 6.33
C LEU A 41 4.45 2.16 5.59
N HIS A 42 4.48 2.90 4.48
CA HIS A 42 5.71 3.13 3.71
C HIS A 42 6.78 3.80 4.55
N SER A 43 6.46 4.94 5.17
CA SER A 43 7.41 5.67 6.01
C SER A 43 7.89 4.85 7.21
N THR A 44 7.00 4.06 7.84
CA THR A 44 7.40 3.18 8.95
C THR A 44 8.36 2.10 8.49
N LEU A 45 8.11 1.51 7.31
CA LEU A 45 8.98 0.50 6.73
C LEU A 45 10.35 1.09 6.37
N GLU A 46 10.38 2.24 5.69
CA GLU A 46 11.62 2.95 5.36
C GLU A 46 12.42 3.31 6.63
N GLN A 47 11.77 3.87 7.64
CA GLN A 47 12.42 4.19 8.91
C GLN A 47 13.00 2.95 9.59
N LYS A 48 12.24 1.84 9.65
CA LYS A 48 12.73 0.59 10.23
C LYS A 48 13.88 0.00 9.43
N LEU A 49 13.79 0.04 8.11
CA LEU A 49 14.81 -0.46 7.21
C LEU A 49 16.12 0.33 7.40
N ASN A 50 16.04 1.67 7.35
CA ASN A 50 17.19 2.56 7.53
C ASN A 50 17.75 2.57 8.96
N HIS A 51 16.95 2.21 9.96
CA HIS A 51 17.44 2.06 11.34
C HIS A 51 18.10 0.70 11.58
N SER A 52 17.61 -0.35 10.94
CA SER A 52 18.07 -1.74 11.16
C SER A 52 19.22 -2.13 10.23
N LEU A 53 19.38 -1.41 9.11
CA LEU A 53 20.41 -1.64 8.11
C LEU A 53 21.20 -0.35 7.96
N THR A 54 22.53 -0.46 7.98
CA THR A 54 23.38 0.66 7.59
C THR A 54 23.19 0.96 6.10
N GLU A 55 23.58 2.15 5.65
CA GLU A 55 23.54 2.49 4.22
C GLU A 55 24.36 1.50 3.37
N GLU A 56 25.44 0.95 3.93
CA GLU A 56 26.27 -0.08 3.30
C GLU A 56 25.53 -1.43 3.17
N ASP A 57 24.83 -1.87 4.22
CA ASP A 57 24.00 -3.08 4.18
C ASP A 57 22.87 -2.95 3.14
N LEU A 58 22.25 -1.79 3.08
CA LEU A 58 21.22 -1.45 2.11
C LEU A 58 21.76 -1.47 0.67
N ALA A 59 22.93 -0.85 0.43
CA ALA A 59 23.58 -0.86 -0.86
C ALA A 59 23.97 -2.27 -1.31
N HIS A 60 24.45 -3.09 -0.36
CA HIS A 60 24.80 -4.48 -0.62
C HIS A 60 23.57 -5.32 -0.99
N VAL A 61 22.47 -5.23 -0.23
CA VAL A 61 21.21 -5.92 -0.57
C VAL A 61 20.66 -5.48 -1.93
N LEU A 62 20.68 -4.18 -2.22
CA LEU A 62 20.25 -3.65 -3.52
C LEU A 62 21.13 -4.12 -4.68
N SER A 63 22.44 -4.30 -4.45
CA SER A 63 23.35 -4.86 -5.47
C SER A 63 23.06 -6.32 -5.81
N LEU A 64 22.58 -7.11 -4.84
CA LEU A 64 22.16 -8.50 -5.02
C LEU A 64 20.78 -8.65 -5.69
N SER A 65 20.00 -7.56 -5.70
CA SER A 65 18.61 -7.53 -6.19
C SER A 65 18.48 -7.16 -7.67
N LYS A 66 19.57 -6.73 -8.31
CA LYS A 66 19.58 -6.46 -9.75
C LYS A 66 19.76 -7.78 -10.52
N PRO A 67 18.90 -8.09 -11.50
CA PRO A 67 19.07 -9.25 -12.36
C PRO A 67 20.32 -9.14 -13.23
#